data_AF-A0A351E9Q0-F1
#
_entry.id   AF-A0A351E9Q0-F1
#
_cell.length_a   1.000
_cell.length_b   1.000
_cell.length_c   1.000
_cell.angle_alpha   90.00
_cell.angle_beta   90.00
_cell.angle_gamma   90.00
#
_symmetry.space_group_name_H-M   'P 1'
#
loop_
_entity.id
_entity.type
_entity.pdbx_description
1 polymer ?
#
loop_
_entity_poly.entity_id
_entity_poly.type
_entity_poly.pdbx_seq_one_letter_code
_entity_poly.pdbx_strand_id
1 'polypeptide(L)'
;MPYMIVTAIIAIFVAILALQNSMMVNINFLMWSFEMNLVLVVFISAICGFLISFIWGLKLKAEGMWRNHRMNDRLSRLEEDKAVLAAKVDELLKARGTTAAEILAKHQKEEAEQTVSNEH
;
A
#
# COMPACT_ATOMS: atom_id res chain seq x y z
N MET A 1 2.57 -33.66 4.56
CA MET A 1 3.28 -34.85 5.09
C MET A 1 4.78 -34.90 4.77
N PRO A 2 5.27 -34.72 3.52
CA PRO A 2 6.70 -34.87 3.23
C PRO A 2 7.58 -33.80 3.89
N TYR A 3 7.04 -32.58 4.09
CA TYR A 3 7.76 -31.48 4.73
C TYR A 3 8.29 -31.81 6.13
N MET A 4 7.52 -32.50 6.97
CA MET A 4 7.94 -32.83 8.35
C MET A 4 9.12 -33.81 8.37
N ILE A 5 9.12 -34.76 7.44
CA ILE A 5 10.18 -35.77 7.28
C ILE A 5 11.46 -35.10 6.77
N VAL A 6 11.35 -34.22 5.76
CA VAL A 6 12.49 -33.47 5.24
C VAL A 6 13.11 -32.56 6.32
N THR A 7 12.29 -31.86 7.11
CA THR A 7 12.81 -31.01 8.20
C THR A 7 13.45 -31.84 9.32
N ALA A 8 12.91 -33.03 9.63
CA ALA A 8 13.51 -33.92 10.63
C ALA A 8 14.89 -34.43 10.17
N ILE A 9 15.01 -34.81 8.89
CA ILE A 9 16.29 -35.27 8.32
C ILE A 9 17.33 -34.13 8.35
N ILE A 10 16.94 -32.92 7.98
CA ILE A 10 17.83 -31.74 8.04
C ILE A 10 18.25 -31.44 9.48
N ALA A 11 17.32 -31.51 10.44
CA ALA A 11 17.63 -31.28 11.85
C ALA A 11 18.66 -32.28 12.42
N ILE A 12 18.52 -33.56 12.05
CA ILE A 12 19.49 -34.60 12.42
C ILE A 12 20.86 -34.29 11.79
N PHE A 13 20.89 -33.86 10.53
CA PHE A 13 22.14 -33.49 9.85
C PHE A 13 22.85 -32.34 10.56
N VAL A 14 22.12 -31.29 10.92
CA VAL A 14 22.65 -30.15 11.69
C VAL A 14 23.18 -30.59 13.07
N ALA A 15 22.49 -31.50 13.75
CA ALA A 15 22.94 -32.05 15.04
C ALA A 15 24.25 -32.83 14.90
N ILE A 16 24.40 -33.66 13.86
CA ILE A 16 25.65 -34.38 13.58
C ILE A 16 26.78 -33.41 13.25
N LEU A 17 26.51 -32.37 12.45
CA LEU A 17 27.50 -31.33 12.14
C LEU A 17 27.96 -30.59 13.39
N ALA A 18 27.07 -30.34 14.35
CA ALA A 18 27.42 -29.75 15.64
C ALA A 18 28.32 -30.67 16.49
N LEU A 19 28.02 -31.97 16.50
CA LEU A 19 28.79 -32.97 17.25
C LEU A 19 30.18 -33.22 16.65
N GLN A 20 30.30 -33.29 15.32
CA GLN A 20 31.58 -33.54 14.65
C GLN A 20 32.53 -32.34 14.71
N ASN A 21 32.00 -31.11 14.75
CA ASN A 21 32.80 -29.89 14.84
C ASN A 21 33.18 -29.51 16.28
N SER A 22 33.04 -30.40 17.28
CA SER A 22 33.47 -30.13 18.66
C SER A 22 34.99 -29.97 18.81
N MET A 23 35.75 -30.20 17.74
CA MET A 23 37.17 -29.90 17.68
C MET A 23 37.35 -28.39 17.75
N MET A 24 38.00 -27.96 18.84
CA MET A 24 38.31 -26.57 19.10
C MET A 24 39.32 -26.11 18.06
N VAL A 25 38.93 -25.15 17.22
CA VAL A 25 39.79 -24.60 16.17
C VAL A 25 40.30 -23.25 16.66
N ASN A 26 41.62 -23.05 16.56
CA ASN A 26 42.23 -21.78 16.92
C ASN A 26 41.97 -20.77 15.82
N ILE A 27 41.11 -19.80 16.10
CA ILE A 27 40.83 -18.69 15.21
C ILE A 27 41.74 -17.53 15.61
N ASN A 28 42.75 -17.27 14.78
CA ASN A 28 43.66 -16.14 14.93
C ASN A 28 43.13 -14.95 14.13
N PHE A 29 42.50 -14.00 14.81
CA PHE A 29 42.17 -12.69 14.27
C PHE A 29 43.30 -11.70 14.54
N LEU A 30 44.30 -11.64 13.64
CA LEU A 30 45.41 -10.66 13.55
C LEU A 30 46.29 -10.44 14.81
N MET A 31 45.71 -10.10 15.95
CA MET A 31 46.35 -9.96 17.27
C MET A 31 45.63 -10.75 18.39
N TRP A 32 44.44 -11.31 18.14
CA TRP A 32 43.64 -12.06 19.12
C TRP A 32 43.45 -13.50 18.67
N SER A 33 43.83 -14.44 19.53
CA SER A 33 43.61 -15.87 19.35
C SER A 33 42.48 -16.32 20.27
N PHE A 34 41.38 -16.79 19.70
CA PHE A 34 40.29 -17.40 20.46
C PHE A 34 40.08 -18.85 20.04
N GLU A 35 39.94 -19.72 21.04
CA GLU A 35 39.68 -21.14 20.86
C GLU A 35 38.18 -21.35 21.00
N MET A 36 37.48 -21.52 19.87
CA MET A 36 36.03 -21.73 19.86
C MET A 36 35.65 -22.77 18.80
N ASN A 37 34.56 -23.48 19.05
CA ASN A 37 33.98 -24.40 18.07
C ASN A 37 33.49 -23.61 16.83
N LEU A 38 33.89 -24.06 15.64
CA LEU A 38 33.54 -23.46 14.36
C LEU A 38 32.03 -23.30 14.16
N VAL A 39 31.23 -24.27 14.63
CA VAL A 39 29.77 -24.23 14.53
C VAL A 39 29.20 -23.06 15.32
N LEU A 40 29.77 -22.75 16.48
CA LEU A 40 29.32 -21.66 17.34
C LEU A 40 29.52 -20.30 16.65
N VAL A 41 30.66 -20.15 15.96
CA VAL A 41 30.97 -18.94 15.16
C VAL A 41 29.98 -18.78 14.00
N VAL A 42 29.71 -19.86 13.26
CA VAL A 42 28.74 -19.85 12.15
C VAL A 42 27.32 -19.55 12.67
N PHE A 43 26.95 -20.11 13.82
CA PHE A 43 25.63 -19.89 14.43
C PHE A 43 25.43 -18.43 14.84
N ILE A 44 26.43 -17.83 15.49
CA ILE A 44 26.43 -16.41 15.86
C ILE A 44 26.34 -15.54 14.60
N SER A 45 27.14 -15.84 13.56
CA SER A 45 27.10 -15.12 12.29
C SER A 45 25.73 -15.19 11.63
N ALA A 46 25.11 -16.36 11.60
CA ALA A 46 23.78 -16.57 11.04
C ALA A 46 22.70 -15.78 11.82
N ILE A 47 22.75 -15.81 13.16
CA ILE A 47 21.85 -15.02 14.01
C ILE A 47 22.02 -13.53 13.74
N CYS A 48 23.26 -13.03 13.69
CA CYS A 48 23.54 -11.63 13.38
C CYS A 48 23.01 -11.24 11.99
N GLY A 49 23.27 -12.05 10.97
CA GLY A 49 22.78 -11.81 9.61
C GLY A 49 21.25 -11.81 9.53
N PHE A 50 20.58 -12.72 10.24
CA PHE A 50 19.13 -12.74 10.36
C PHE A 50 18.61 -11.48 11.04
N LEU A 51 19.22 -11.05 12.14
CA LEU A 51 18.81 -9.87 12.89
C LEU A 51 18.88 -8.60 12.04
N ILE A 52 19.97 -8.43 11.28
CA ILE A 52 20.16 -7.32 10.35
C ILE A 52 19.09 -7.35 9.25
N SER A 53 18.88 -8.52 8.64
CA SER A 53 17.87 -8.71 7.58
C SER A 53 16.46 -8.46 8.09
N PHE A 54 16.16 -8.87 9.32
CA PHE A 54 14.88 -8.66 9.98
C PHE A 54 14.62 -7.18 10.22
N ILE A 55 15.60 -6.44 10.76
CA ILE A 55 15.49 -4.99 10.97
C ILE A 55 15.30 -4.26 9.63
N TRP A 56 16.03 -4.66 8.57
CA TRP A 56 15.87 -4.10 7.23
C TRP A 56 14.47 -4.37 6.66
N GLY A 57 13.99 -5.61 6.80
CA GLY A 57 12.65 -6.00 6.36
C GLY A 57 11.54 -5.26 7.10
N LEU A 58 11.70 -5.05 8.41
CA LEU A 58 10.78 -4.23 9.21
C LEU A 58 10.76 -2.78 8.72
N LYS A 59 11.94 -2.20 8.44
CA LYS A 59 12.03 -0.82 7.94
C LYS A 59 11.36 -0.64 6.57
N LEU A 60 11.56 -1.59 5.65
CA LEU A 60 10.91 -1.60 4.33
C LEU A 60 9.38 -1.71 4.44
N LYS A 61 8.88 -2.53 5.36
CA LYS A 61 7.43 -2.67 5.58
C LYS A 61 6.81 -1.44 6.26
N ALA A 62 7.56 -0.76 7.13
CA ALA A 62 7.13 0.48 7.77
C ALA A 62 6.92 1.61 6.75
N GLU A 63 7.81 1.77 5.76
CA GLU A 63 7.63 2.75 4.68
C GLU A 63 6.42 2.43 3.79
N GLY A 64 6.19 1.15 3.51
CA GLY A 64 5.01 0.70 2.74
C GLY A 64 3.70 1.06 3.42
N MET A 65 3.64 0.99 4.75
CA MET A 65 2.43 1.28 5.53
C MET A 65 2.05 2.77 5.47
N TRP A 66 3.03 3.68 5.55
CA TRP A 66 2.78 5.12 5.41
C TRP A 66 2.36 5.52 3.99
N ARG A 67 2.86 4.81 2.97
CA ARG A 67 2.43 5.05 1.58
C ARG A 67 1.00 4.56 1.34
N ASN A 68 0.58 3.49 2.01
CA ASN A 68 -0.78 2.98 1.91
C ASN A 68 -1.82 3.95 2.51
N HIS A 69 -1.49 4.63 3.61
CA HIS A 69 -2.40 5.62 4.21
C HIS A 69 -2.61 6.84 3.32
N ARG A 70 -1.55 7.35 2.69
CA ARG A 70 -1.65 8.46 1.70
C ARG A 70 -2.45 8.09 0.46
N MET A 71 -2.55 6.80 0.12
CA MET A 71 -3.35 6.34 -1.02
C MET A 71 -4.85 6.41 -0.69
N ASN A 72 -5.25 6.06 0.53
CA ASN A 72 -6.63 6.17 0.99
C ASN A 72 -7.09 7.64 1.10
N ASP A 73 -6.24 8.55 1.56
CA ASP A 73 -6.57 9.98 1.61
C ASP A 73 -6.84 10.55 0.21
N ARG A 74 -6.08 10.08 -0.78
CA ARG A 74 -6.32 10.43 -2.19
C ARG A 74 -7.61 9.83 -2.70
N LEU A 75 -7.90 8.57 -2.35
CA LEU A 75 -9.15 7.91 -2.75
C LEU A 75 -10.38 8.68 -2.25
N SER A 76 -10.37 9.08 -0.98
CA SER A 76 -11.45 9.86 -0.35
C SER A 76 -11.64 11.22 -1.03
N ARG A 77 -10.54 11.94 -1.31
CA ARG A 77 -10.61 13.21 -2.05
C ARG A 77 -11.15 13.05 -3.47
N LEU A 78 -10.77 11.99 -4.17
CA LEU A 78 -11.30 11.71 -5.50
C LEU A 78 -12.79 11.36 -5.49
N GLU A 79 -13.28 10.68 -4.45
CA GLU A 79 -14.71 10.41 -4.27
C GLU A 79 -15.49 11.69 -3.97
N GLU A 80 -14.95 12.57 -3.12
CA GLU A 80 -15.53 13.87 -2.79
C GLU A 80 -15.59 14.79 -4.02
N ASP A 81 -14.49 14.88 -4.78
CA ASP A 81 -14.44 15.67 -6.02
C ASP A 81 -15.45 15.17 -7.07
N LYS A 82 -15.64 13.85 -7.20
CA LYS A 82 -16.68 13.29 -8.08
C LYS A 82 -18.09 13.66 -7.62
N ALA A 83 -18.36 13.64 -6.33
CA ALA A 83 -19.66 14.02 -5.78
C ALA A 83 -19.95 15.51 -6.02
N VAL A 84 -18.96 16.38 -5.83
CA VAL A 84 -19.09 17.82 -6.12
C VAL A 84 -19.32 18.07 -7.61
N LEU A 85 -18.59 17.36 -8.48
CA LEU A 85 -18.77 17.49 -9.92
C LEU A 85 -20.18 17.03 -10.34
N ALA A 86 -20.67 15.92 -9.80
CA ALA A 86 -22.01 15.43 -10.06
C ALA A 86 -23.09 16.44 -9.63
N ALA A 87 -22.91 17.07 -8.45
CA ALA A 87 -23.81 18.11 -7.97
C ALA A 87 -23.79 19.36 -8.87
N LYS A 88 -22.61 19.81 -9.33
CA LYS A 88 -22.50 20.94 -10.27
C LYS A 88 -23.14 20.64 -11.62
N VAL A 89 -23.02 19.41 -12.13
CA VAL A 89 -23.67 19.01 -13.38
C VAL A 89 -25.20 19.04 -13.24
N ASP A 90 -25.74 18.54 -12.13
CA ASP A 90 -27.19 18.58 -11.85
C ASP A 90 -27.70 20.02 -11.70
N GLU A 91 -26.95 20.88 -11.01
CA GLU A 91 -27.27 22.30 -10.85
C GLU A 91 -27.30 23.02 -12.21
N LEU A 92 -26.29 22.82 -13.06
CA LEU A 92 -26.23 23.43 -14.38
C LEU A 92 -27.34 22.92 -15.31
N LEU A 93 -27.71 21.63 -15.23
CA LEU A 93 -28.83 21.09 -16.00
C LEU A 93 -30.16 21.70 -15.56
N LYS A 94 -30.37 21.87 -14.25
CA LYS A 94 -31.54 22.55 -13.70
C LYS A 94 -31.59 24.01 -14.11
N ALA A 95 -30.48 24.74 -13.98
CA ALA A 95 -30.37 26.15 -14.38
C ALA A 95 -30.60 26.34 -15.88
N ARG A 96 -30.09 25.43 -16.73
CA ARG A 96 -30.34 25.46 -18.17
C ARG A 96 -31.79 25.15 -18.49
N GLY A 97 -32.40 24.22 -17.77
CA GLY A 97 -33.82 23.86 -17.90
C GLY A 97 -34.76 25.01 -17.50
N THR A 98 -34.48 25.71 -16.40
CA THR A 98 -35.26 26.89 -15.99
C THR A 98 -35.06 28.06 -16.93
N THR A 99 -33.84 28.29 -17.41
CA THR A 99 -33.57 29.35 -18.40
C THR A 99 -34.30 29.06 -19.72
N ALA A 100 -34.32 27.81 -20.19
CA ALA A 100 -35.06 27.41 -21.39
C ALA A 100 -36.60 27.55 -21.19
N ALA A 101 -37.11 27.17 -20.02
CA ALA A 101 -38.52 27.34 -19.68
C ALA A 101 -38.92 28.82 -19.56
N GLU A 102 -38.03 29.67 -19.03
CA GLU A 102 -38.27 31.11 -18.88
C GLU A 102 -38.23 31.83 -20.24
N ILE A 103 -37.33 31.44 -21.14
CA ILE A 103 -37.29 31.94 -22.53
C ILE A 103 -38.56 31.55 -23.28
N LEU A 104 -39.00 30.29 -23.16
CA LEU A 104 -40.24 29.82 -23.78
C LEU A 104 -41.48 30.55 -23.22
N ALA A 105 -41.53 30.78 -21.91
CA ALA A 105 -42.63 31.51 -21.28
C ALA A 105 -42.65 32.99 -21.68
N LYS A 106 -41.50 33.61 -21.93
CA LYS A 106 -41.43 34.98 -22.49
C LYS A 106 -41.89 35.02 -23.94
N HIS A 107 -41.47 34.07 -24.77
CA HIS A 107 -41.94 34.01 -26.16
C HIS A 107 -43.45 33.77 -26.27
N GLN A 108 -44.02 32.91 -25.42
CA GLN A 108 -45.48 32.72 -25.40
C GLN A 108 -46.24 33.96 -24.93
N LYS A 109 -45.66 34.78 -24.04
CA LYS A 109 -46.25 36.05 -23.62
C LYS A 109 -46.14 37.13 -24.71
N GLU A 110 -45.01 37.21 -25.40
CA GLU A 110 -44.80 38.11 -26.53
C GLU A 110 -45.71 37.77 -27.72
N GLU A 111 -45.92 36.48 -28.01
CA GLU A 111 -46.88 36.03 -29.04
C GLU A 111 -48.34 36.33 -28.65
N ALA A 112 -48.69 36.24 -27.35
CA ALA A 112 -50.01 36.58 -26.84
C ALA A 112 -50.28 38.10 -26.86
N GLU A 113 -49.27 38.94 -26.57
CA GLU A 113 -49.41 40.40 -26.65
C GLU A 113 -49.48 40.91 -28.11
N GLN A 114 -48.78 40.26 -29.05
CA GLN A 114 -48.86 40.62 -30.47
C GLN A 114 -50.18 40.22 -31.14
N THR A 115 -50.82 39.14 -30.70
CA THR A 115 -52.15 38.73 -31.21
C THR A 115 -53.27 39.62 -30.68
N VAL A 116 -53.18 40.08 -29.43
CA VAL A 116 -54.16 41.02 -28.84
C VAL A 116 -54.03 42.44 -29.41
N SER A 117 -52.84 42.86 -29.84
CA SER A 117 -52.64 44.18 -30.48
C SER A 117 -53.12 44.25 -31.94
N ASN A 118 -53.41 43.12 -32.59
CA ASN A 118 -53.83 43.05 -34.00
C ASN A 118 -55.35 42.91 -34.17
N GLU A 119 -56.11 42.81 -33.07
CA GLU A 119 -57.59 42.76 -33.03
C GLU A 119 -58.24 44.08 -32.58
N HIS A 120 -57.46 45.15 -32.37
CA HIS A 120 -57.95 46.53 -32.16
C HIS A 120 -57.74 47.40 -33.39
#